data_AF-A0A1A8RE22-F1
#
_entry.id   AF-A0A1A8RE22-F1
#
_cell.length_a   1.000
_cell.length_b   1.000
_cell.length_c   1.000
_cell.angle_alpha   90.00
_cell.angle_beta   90.00
_cell.angle_gamma   90.00
#
_symmetry.space_group_name_H-M   'P 1'
#
loop_
_entity.id
_entity.type
_entity.pdbx_description
1 polymer ?
#
loop_
_entity_poly.entity_id
_entity_poly.type
_entity_poly.pdbx_seq_one_letter_code
_entity_poly.pdbx_strand_id
1 'polypeptide(L)' 'NSLFCFCCKLFSNRNINLTGSGMANWKHASTYLTSHENSTEHLHSMKAWKELAVRIRSGKTIDKQEMALLEDERVRW' A
#
# COMPACT_ATOMS: atom_id res chain seq x y z
N ASN A 1 -6.81 18.66 10.48
CA ASN A 1 -6.10 18.02 9.35
C ASN A 1 -5.01 17.12 9.93
N SER A 2 -4.94 15.85 9.53
CA SER A 2 -4.02 14.86 10.09
C SER A 2 -3.23 14.15 8.98
N LEU A 3 -1.96 13.88 9.24
CA LEU A 3 -1.06 13.15 8.37
C LEU A 3 -1.21 11.64 8.56
N PHE A 4 -1.19 10.92 7.45
CA PHE A 4 -1.23 9.47 7.41
C PHE A 4 -0.17 8.95 6.45
N CYS A 5 0.33 7.74 6.69
CA CYS A 5 1.20 7.05 5.76
C CYS A 5 0.39 5.99 5.02
N PHE A 6 0.12 6.23 3.74
CA PHE A 6 -0.70 5.36 2.91
C PHE A 6 -0.18 3.92 2.83
N CYS A 7 1.09 3.71 2.51
CA CYS A 7 1.64 2.36 2.34
C CYS A 7 1.66 1.61 3.67
N CYS A 8 2.04 2.26 4.76
CA CYS A 8 2.03 1.65 6.09
C CYS A 8 0.61 1.32 6.54
N LYS A 9 -0.38 2.15 6.21
CA LYS A 9 -1.78 1.88 6.57
C LYS A 9 -2.32 0.60 5.92
N LEU A 10 -1.83 0.27 4.72
CA LEU A 10 -2.27 -0.91 3.97
C LEU A 10 -1.42 -2.15 4.25
N PHE A 11 -0.11 -1.99 4.47
CA PHE A 11 0.85 -3.10 4.48
C PHE A 11 1.63 -3.27 5.78
N SER A 12 1.48 -2.36 6.74
CA SER A 12 2.14 -2.49 8.05
C SER A 12 1.26 -3.26 9.03
N ASN A 13 1.88 -4.13 9.82
CA ASN A 13 1.25 -4.78 10.97
C ASN A 13 1.35 -3.95 12.26
N ARG A 14 1.96 -2.75 12.20
CA ARG A 14 2.11 -1.87 13.36
C ARG A 14 0.99 -0.84 13.42
N ASN A 15 0.41 -0.71 14.61
CA ASN A 15 -0.49 0.39 14.92
C ASN A 15 0.34 1.60 15.39
N ILE A 16 0.58 2.53 14.47
CA ILE A 16 1.22 3.81 14.75
C ILE A 16 0.24 4.94 14.43
N ASN A 17 0.52 6.15 14.91
CA ASN A 17 -0.34 7.31 14.63
C ASN A 17 -0.60 7.48 13.12
N LEU A 18 0.39 7.24 12.26
CA LEU A 18 0.23 7.37 10.80
C LEU A 18 -0.66 6.29 10.14
N THR A 19 -0.98 5.20 10.83
CA THR A 19 -1.85 4.13 10.30
C THR A 19 -3.27 4.21 10.88
N GLY A 20 -3.39 4.55 12.17
CA GLY A 20 -4.66 4.63 12.90
C GLY A 20 -5.29 6.03 12.94
N SER A 21 -4.91 6.81 13.96
CA SER A 21 -5.53 8.07 14.38
C SER A 21 -5.11 9.31 13.57
N GLY A 22 -4.00 9.21 12.86
CA GLY A 22 -3.36 10.30 12.13
C GLY A 22 -2.51 11.20 13.03
N MET A 23 -1.52 11.87 12.45
CA MET A 23 -0.69 12.85 13.13
C MET A 23 -1.18 14.28 12.86
N ALA A 24 -1.60 15.00 13.91
CA ALA A 24 -2.01 16.40 13.80
C ALA A 24 -0.93 17.40 14.28
N ASN A 25 0.18 16.93 14.87
CA ASN A 25 1.24 17.80 15.38
C ASN A 25 2.19 18.25 14.26
N TRP A 26 1.77 19.24 13.49
CA TRP A 26 2.53 19.78 12.36
C TRP A 26 3.89 20.36 12.75
N LYS A 27 4.02 20.91 13.96
CA LYS A 27 5.27 21.54 14.45
C LYS A 27 6.44 20.54 14.53
N HIS A 28 6.16 19.27 14.83
CA HIS A 28 7.16 18.21 14.90
C HIS A 28 7.02 17.18 13.79
N ALA A 29 6.16 17.46 12.80
CA ALA A 29 5.85 16.52 11.74
C ALA A 29 7.09 16.19 10.91
N SER A 30 7.92 17.18 10.56
CA SER A 30 9.11 16.94 9.72
C SER A 30 10.05 15.91 10.35
N THR A 31 10.48 16.10 11.59
CA THR A 31 11.41 15.18 12.27
C THR A 31 10.82 13.79 12.43
N TYR A 32 9.53 13.71 12.79
CA TYR A 32 8.85 12.43 12.94
C TYR A 32 8.70 11.70 11.59
N LEU A 33 8.31 12.41 10.54
CA LEU A 33 8.21 11.85 9.19
C LEU A 33 9.57 11.38 8.67
N THR A 34 10.64 12.15 8.86
CA THR A 34 11.99 11.71 8.46
C THR A 34 12.41 10.44 9.19
N SER A 35 12.14 10.33 10.49
CA SER A 35 12.41 9.08 11.22
C SER A 35 11.55 7.92 10.72
N HIS A 36 10.27 8.18 10.46
CA HIS A 36 9.34 7.17 9.94
C HIS A 36 9.73 6.67 8.54
N GLU A 37 10.05 7.56 7.61
CA GLU A 37 10.41 7.24 6.23
C GLU A 37 11.68 6.39 6.14
N ASN A 38 12.60 6.55 7.10
CA ASN A 38 13.83 5.76 7.21
C ASN A 38 13.65 4.45 8.01
N SER A 39 12.46 4.20 8.58
CA SER A 39 12.21 2.97 9.34
C SER A 39 12.12 1.75 8.43
N THR A 40 12.59 0.60 8.93
CA THR A 40 12.53 -0.68 8.19
C THR A 40 11.10 -1.08 7.88
N GLU A 41 10.15 -0.74 8.75
CA GLU A 41 8.73 -1.04 8.56
C GLU A 41 8.12 -0.23 7.42
N HIS A 42 8.47 1.05 7.32
CA HIS A 42 8.05 1.88 6.19
C HIS A 42 8.65 1.35 4.88
N LEU A 43 9.94 1.04 4.86
CA LEU A 43 10.61 0.48 3.68
C LEU A 43 9.99 -0.84 3.22
N HIS A 44 9.64 -1.73 4.15
CA HIS A 44 8.93 -2.97 3.85
C HIS A 44 7.54 -2.71 3.26
N SER A 45 6.77 -1.81 3.87
CA SER A 45 5.44 -1.44 3.39
C SER A 45 5.49 -0.80 2.00
N MET A 46 6.49 0.04 1.74
CA MET A 46 6.75 0.63 0.43
C MET A 46 7.15 -0.41 -0.61
N LYS A 47 7.94 -1.42 -0.24
CA LYS A 47 8.30 -2.53 -1.13
C LYS A 47 7.06 -3.34 -1.52
N ALA A 48 6.24 -3.74 -0.55
CA ALA A 48 4.99 -4.46 -0.80
C ALA A 48 4.04 -3.68 -1.71
N TRP A 49 3.91 -2.37 -1.49
CA TRP A 49 3.14 -1.49 -2.37
C TRP A 49 3.67 -1.48 -3.81
N LYS A 50 5.00 -1.32 -3.99
CA LYS A 50 5.60 -1.31 -5.34
C LYS A 50 5.40 -2.64 -6.07
N GLU A 51 5.56 -3.76 -5.37
CA GLU A 51 5.29 -5.10 -5.92
C GLU A 51 3.83 -5.24 -6.36
N LEU A 52 2.88 -4.82 -5.51
CA LEU A 52 1.46 -4.82 -5.87
C LEU A 52 1.19 -3.96 -7.12
N ALA A 53 1.74 -2.75 -7.17
CA ALA A 53 1.56 -1.86 -8.32
C ALA A 53 2.09 -2.47 -9.62
N VAL A 54 3.22 -3.20 -9.58
CA VAL A 54 3.74 -3.94 -10.74
C VAL A 54 2.81 -5.11 -11.12
N ARG A 55 2.31 -5.87 -10.14
CA ARG A 55 1.39 -6.99 -10.39
C ARG A 55 0.08 -6.55 -11.04
N ILE A 56 -0.48 -5.44 -10.58
CA ILE A 56 -1.68 -4.82 -11.17
C ILE A 56 -1.40 -4.44 -12.64
N ARG A 57 -0.31 -3.73 -12.92
CA ARG A 57 0.03 -3.33 -14.30
C ARG A 57 0.33 -4.51 -15.23
N SER A 58 0.86 -5.61 -14.70
CA SER A 58 1.18 -6.81 -15.49
C SER A 58 0.03 -7.82 -15.61
N GLY A 59 -1.15 -7.50 -15.05
CA GLY A 59 -2.30 -8.42 -15.05
C GLY A 59 -2.01 -9.74 -14.31
N LYS A 60 -1.05 -9.74 -13.38
CA LYS A 60 -0.69 -10.88 -12.53
C LYS A 60 -1.33 -10.75 -11.15
N THR A 61 -2.63 -10.47 -11.16
CA THR A 61 -3.48 -10.37 -9.98
C THR A 61 -4.05 -11.74 -9.62
N ILE A 62 -4.65 -11.84 -8.43
CA ILE A 62 -5.17 -13.12 -7.89
C ILE A 62 -6.28 -13.68 -8.80
N ASP A 63 -7.07 -12.80 -9.39
CA ASP A 63 -8.18 -13.06 -10.30
C ASP A 63 -7.75 -13.36 -11.75
N LYS A 64 -6.44 -13.42 -12.05
CA LYS A 64 -5.96 -13.66 -13.43
C LYS A 64 -6.58 -14.91 -14.06
N GLN A 65 -6.71 -15.99 -13.28
CA GLN A 65 -7.29 -17.24 -13.77
C GLN A 65 -8.80 -17.13 -14.00
N GLU A 66 -9.51 -16.39 -13.15
CA GLU A 66 -10.93 -16.12 -13.27
C GLU A 66 -11.23 -15.21 -14.48
N MET A 67 -10.45 -14.14 -14.68
CA MET A 67 -10.52 -13.31 -15.87
C MET A 67 -10.26 -14.10 -17.16
N ALA A 68 -9.34 -15.06 -17.15
CA ALA A 68 -9.07 -15.90 -18.32
C ALA A 68 -10.28 -16.79 -18.68
N LEU A 69 -11.00 -17.31 -17.68
CA LEU A 69 -12.22 -18.09 -17.90
C LEU A 69 -13.37 -17.22 -18.44
N LEU A 70 -13.55 -16.01 -17.91
CA LEU A 70 -14.55 -15.06 -18.40
C LEU A 70 -14.28 -14.63 -19.85
N GLU A 71 -13.01 -14.42 -20.20
CA GLU A 71 -12.62 -14.05 -21.58
C GLU A 71 -12.84 -15.22 -22.55
N ASP A 72 -12.55 -16.47 -22.15
CA ASP A 72 -12.83 -17.67 -22.96
C ASP A 72 -14.34 -17.86 -23.19
N GLU A 73 -15.15 -17.63 -22.15
CA GLU A 73 -16.60 -17.61 -22.29
C GLU A 73 -17.04 -16.50 -23.26
N ARG A 74 -16.53 -15.27 -23.11
CA ARG A 74 -16.88 -14.15 -24.02
C ARG A 74 -16.54 -14.42 -25.48
N VAL A 75 -15.49 -15.18 -25.77
CA VAL A 75 -15.11 -15.55 -27.16
C VAL A 75 -16.00 -16.66 -27.72
N ARG A 76 -16.57 -17.49 -26.84
CA ARG A 76 -17.39 -18.64 -27.22
C ARG A 76 -18.83 -18.28 -27.59
N TRP A 77 -19.34 -17.18 -27.04
CA TRP A 77 -20.67 -16.62 -27.33
C TRP A 77 -20.57 -15.46 -28.34
#